data_AF-A0A0S2JZL9-F1
#
_entry.id   AF-A0A0S2JZL9-F1
#
_cell.length_a   1.000
_cell.length_b   1.000
_cell.length_c   1.000
_cell.angle_alpha   90.00
_cell.angle_beta   90.00
_cell.angle_gamma   90.00
#
_symmetry.space_group_name_H-M   'P 1'
#
loop_
_entity.id
_entity.type
_entity.pdbx_description
1 polymer ?
#
loop_
_entity_poly.entity_id
_entity_poly.type
_entity_poly.pdbx_seq_one_letter_code
_entity_poly.pdbx_strand_id
1 'polypeptide(L)'
;MSKHLFANEKVMKQYLGALLQEDEPQETALAPVAKLLERVPEITETELNQPVEKVVPDIIETQSAPVVESPEVVEIPEVESKDLELTKNNTIIKEEAIVEPSLTSVQEEYGESEFQALFFEVAGLTLAVPLKSLGGIHQLGEVTQLFGKPKWFKGVMLNREEKLNVVDTARWVMPEKYTPELEEKLDYQYLITLGDSPWGLLAENLINNITLKPEDIKWRVNGGKRPWLAGVIKEKMCALIDVENLNRLLEQGLDSQEQ
;
A
#
# COMPACT_ATOMS: atom_id res chain seq x y z
N MET A 1 -14.67 -49.96 35.57
CA MET A 1 -15.53 -49.63 34.41
C MET A 1 -14.87 -48.51 33.61
N SER A 2 -14.04 -48.84 32.62
CA SER A 2 -13.39 -47.87 31.72
C SER A 2 -13.73 -48.29 30.29
N LYS A 3 -14.85 -47.78 29.76
CA LYS A 3 -15.37 -48.10 28.42
C LYS A 3 -15.51 -46.86 27.52
N HIS A 4 -14.85 -45.75 27.87
CA HIS A 4 -15.01 -44.48 27.16
C HIS A 4 -13.91 -44.14 26.14
N LEU A 5 -12.85 -44.95 26.04
CA LEU A 5 -11.72 -44.67 25.13
C LEU A 5 -11.88 -45.27 23.71
N PHE A 6 -12.76 -46.25 23.52
CA PHE A 6 -12.91 -46.95 22.22
C PHE A 6 -13.88 -46.29 21.24
N ALA A 7 -14.71 -45.34 21.69
CA ALA A 7 -15.72 -44.70 20.86
C ALA A 7 -15.11 -43.74 19.81
N ASN A 8 -13.94 -43.16 20.11
CA ASN A 8 -13.30 -42.18 19.24
C ASN A 8 -12.46 -42.83 18.12
N GLU A 9 -11.88 -44.00 18.39
CA GLU A 9 -11.05 -44.71 17.41
C GLU A 9 -11.85 -45.14 16.17
N LYS A 10 -13.11 -45.54 16.36
CA LYS A 10 -13.98 -45.98 15.27
C LYS A 10 -14.37 -44.83 14.34
N VAL A 11 -14.65 -43.66 14.90
CA VAL A 11 -14.97 -42.44 14.15
C VAL A 11 -13.73 -41.93 13.41
N MET A 12 -12.58 -41.93 14.08
CA MET A 12 -11.30 -41.54 13.49
C MET A 12 -10.92 -42.45 12.31
N LYS A 13 -11.13 -43.77 12.40
CA LYS A 13 -10.90 -44.71 11.30
C LYS A 13 -11.85 -44.51 10.12
N GLN A 14 -13.11 -44.14 10.37
CA GLN A 14 -14.07 -43.85 9.28
C GLN A 14 -13.70 -42.56 8.53
N TYR A 15 -13.30 -41.51 9.26
CA TYR A 15 -12.86 -40.25 8.66
C TYR A 15 -11.55 -40.41 7.87
N LEU A 16 -10.57 -41.10 8.44
CA LEU A 16 -9.31 -41.40 7.73
C LEU A 16 -9.53 -42.33 6.54
N GLY A 17 -10.48 -43.28 6.64
CA GLY A 17 -10.87 -44.13 5.50
C GLY A 17 -11.49 -43.33 4.35
N ALA A 18 -12.32 -42.34 4.67
CA ALA A 18 -12.93 -41.45 3.67
C ALA A 18 -11.90 -40.50 3.02
N LEU A 19 -10.83 -40.14 3.73
CA LEU A 19 -9.75 -39.30 3.20
C LEU A 19 -8.69 -40.08 2.40
N LEU A 20 -8.48 -41.37 2.72
CA LEU A 20 -7.52 -42.23 2.01
C LEU A 20 -8.07 -42.81 0.70
N GLN A 21 -9.39 -42.79 0.51
CA GLN A 21 -10.00 -43.13 -0.77
C GLN A 21 -10.05 -41.88 -1.65
N GLU A 22 -8.96 -41.62 -2.36
CA GLU A 22 -8.98 -40.78 -3.55
C GLU A 22 -9.76 -41.51 -4.66
N ASP A 23 -10.82 -40.84 -5.12
CA ASP A 23 -11.62 -41.06 -6.34
C ASP A 23 -12.57 -42.27 -6.44
N GLU A 24 -13.88 -41.97 -6.34
CA GLU A 24 -14.93 -42.35 -7.30
C GLU A 24 -16.02 -41.26 -7.24
N PRO A 25 -16.30 -40.52 -8.33
CA PRO A 25 -17.31 -39.48 -8.33
C PRO A 25 -18.71 -40.11 -8.33
N GLN A 26 -19.43 -40.06 -7.21
CA GLN A 26 -20.85 -40.38 -7.22
C GLN A 26 -21.63 -39.25 -7.88
N GLU A 27 -22.03 -39.47 -9.13
CA GLU A 27 -22.88 -38.65 -10.02
C GLU A 27 -24.28 -38.28 -9.45
N THR A 28 -24.59 -38.55 -8.18
CA THR A 28 -25.92 -38.37 -7.61
C THR A 28 -26.17 -37.02 -6.91
N ALA A 29 -25.20 -36.10 -6.90
CA ALA A 29 -25.29 -34.84 -6.16
C ALA A 29 -25.60 -33.58 -7.00
N LEU A 30 -25.84 -33.68 -8.31
CA LEU A 30 -26.02 -32.52 -9.19
C LEU A 30 -27.48 -32.13 -9.50
N ALA A 31 -28.47 -32.92 -9.04
CA ALA A 31 -29.89 -32.64 -9.25
C ALA A 31 -30.41 -31.29 -8.69
N PRO A 32 -29.94 -30.77 -7.54
CA PRO A 32 -30.51 -29.52 -7.00
C PRO A 32 -29.98 -28.25 -7.70
N VAL A 33 -28.87 -28.31 -8.43
CA VAL A 33 -28.24 -27.14 -9.08
C VAL A 33 -28.94 -26.79 -10.39
N ALA A 34 -29.35 -27.79 -11.17
CA ALA A 34 -30.09 -27.58 -12.43
C ALA A 34 -31.42 -26.84 -12.22
N LYS A 35 -32.09 -27.06 -11.07
CA LYS A 35 -33.37 -26.45 -10.74
C LYS A 35 -33.28 -24.96 -10.33
N LEU A 36 -32.08 -24.46 -10.05
CA LEU A 36 -31.84 -23.05 -9.71
C LEU A 36 -31.56 -22.19 -10.95
N LEU A 37 -30.98 -22.78 -12.00
CA LEU A 37 -30.67 -22.08 -13.26
C LEU A 37 -31.92 -21.81 -14.12
N GLU A 38 -33.01 -22.56 -13.89
CA GLU A 38 -34.29 -22.42 -14.59
C GLU A 38 -35.16 -21.24 -14.06
N ARG A 39 -34.71 -20.53 -13.01
CA ARG A 39 -35.48 -19.49 -12.31
C ARG A 39 -35.10 -18.05 -12.66
N VAL A 40 -34.28 -17.83 -13.67
CA VAL A 40 -33.97 -16.48 -14.16
C VAL A 40 -34.90 -16.17 -15.34
N PRO A 41 -35.86 -15.23 -15.21
CA PRO A 41 -36.63 -14.79 -16.37
C PRO A 41 -35.73 -14.01 -17.32
N GLU A 42 -35.71 -14.44 -18.58
CA GLU A 42 -35.13 -13.76 -19.74
C GLU A 42 -35.73 -12.35 -19.87
N ILE A 43 -34.89 -11.33 -19.77
CA ILE A 43 -35.28 -9.95 -20.03
C ILE A 43 -35.12 -9.74 -21.54
N THR A 44 -36.24 -9.76 -22.23
CA THR A 44 -36.36 -9.55 -23.66
C THR A 44 -35.95 -8.11 -24.00
N GLU A 45 -35.01 -7.97 -24.93
CA GLU A 45 -34.81 -6.75 -25.71
C GLU A 45 -36.13 -6.38 -26.38
N THR A 46 -36.61 -5.14 -26.21
CA THR A 46 -37.18 -4.21 -27.22
C THR A 46 -37.99 -3.13 -26.49
N GLU A 47 -37.94 -1.91 -27.04
CA GLU A 47 -38.81 -0.74 -26.75
C GLU A 47 -38.32 0.23 -25.66
N LEU A 48 -37.62 1.30 -26.07
CA LEU A 48 -38.29 2.59 -26.32
C LEU A 48 -37.34 3.60 -26.96
N ASN A 49 -37.58 3.80 -28.25
CA ASN A 49 -37.21 4.98 -29.01
C ASN A 49 -37.79 6.23 -28.35
N GLN A 50 -36.98 7.14 -27.81
CA GLN A 50 -37.28 8.57 -27.77
C GLN A 50 -35.98 9.40 -27.90
N PRO A 51 -35.96 10.43 -28.75
CA PRO A 51 -34.75 11.18 -29.08
C PRO A 51 -34.55 12.33 -28.09
N VAL A 52 -33.37 12.42 -27.47
CA VAL A 52 -32.95 13.63 -26.74
C VAL A 52 -31.89 14.34 -27.57
N GLU A 53 -32.40 15.31 -28.32
CA GLU A 53 -31.88 16.64 -28.63
C GLU A 53 -30.36 16.89 -28.45
N LYS A 54 -29.74 17.21 -29.58
CA LYS A 54 -28.39 17.79 -29.72
C LYS A 54 -28.27 19.05 -28.85
N VAL A 55 -27.26 19.09 -27.98
CA VAL A 55 -26.57 20.33 -27.65
C VAL A 55 -25.07 20.06 -27.58
N VAL A 56 -24.34 20.57 -28.57
CA VAL A 56 -22.89 20.78 -28.58
C VAL A 56 -22.68 22.10 -29.32
N PRO A 57 -21.53 22.75 -29.18
CA PRO A 57 -20.85 23.30 -28.00
C PRO A 57 -20.93 24.84 -28.03
N ASP A 58 -20.46 25.53 -26.99
CA ASP A 58 -19.91 26.87 -27.22
C ASP A 58 -18.56 27.01 -26.50
N ILE A 59 -17.52 27.05 -27.32
CA ILE A 59 -16.13 27.38 -27.03
C ILE A 59 -15.85 28.61 -27.89
N ILE A 60 -15.64 29.78 -27.29
CA ILE A 60 -14.86 30.90 -27.86
C ILE A 60 -14.28 31.64 -26.63
N GLU A 61 -12.99 31.47 -26.28
CA GLU A 61 -11.80 32.15 -26.84
C GLU A 61 -11.82 33.67 -26.57
N THR A 62 -10.94 34.25 -25.77
CA THR A 62 -9.69 34.89 -26.24
C THR A 62 -8.87 35.36 -25.02
N GLN A 63 -7.64 34.89 -24.85
CA GLN A 63 -6.37 35.50 -25.29
C GLN A 63 -6.07 36.88 -24.67
N SER A 64 -5.00 36.94 -23.87
CA SER A 64 -3.82 37.77 -24.18
C SER A 64 -2.67 37.50 -23.20
N ALA A 65 -1.59 36.89 -23.71
CA ALA A 65 -0.23 37.10 -23.21
C ALA A 65 0.27 38.47 -23.70
N PRO A 66 1.42 38.99 -23.20
CA PRO A 66 2.64 38.74 -23.97
C PRO A 66 3.99 38.68 -23.20
N VAL A 67 4.96 38.03 -23.87
CA VAL A 67 6.40 38.39 -24.04
C VAL A 67 7.33 38.18 -22.82
N VAL A 68 8.18 37.14 -22.80
CA VAL A 68 9.47 36.94 -23.51
C VAL A 68 10.57 37.90 -23.02
N GLU A 69 11.48 37.40 -22.18
CA GLU A 69 12.91 37.69 -22.30
C GLU A 69 13.78 36.68 -21.51
N SER A 70 14.67 36.03 -22.24
CA SER A 70 15.91 35.38 -21.79
C SER A 70 16.92 35.63 -22.93
N PRO A 71 18.26 35.50 -22.76
CA PRO A 71 19.03 35.00 -21.61
C PRO A 71 20.20 35.93 -21.19
N GLU A 72 20.78 35.72 -20.00
CA GLU A 72 22.16 36.18 -19.76
C GLU A 72 22.94 35.17 -18.90
N VAL A 73 24.09 34.80 -19.43
CA VAL A 73 25.09 33.87 -18.92
C VAL A 73 26.10 34.69 -18.12
N VAL A 74 26.32 34.38 -16.84
CA VAL A 74 27.51 34.87 -16.10
C VAL A 74 28.02 33.82 -15.13
N GLU A 75 29.19 33.30 -15.51
CA GLU A 75 30.37 32.86 -14.75
C GLU A 75 30.27 32.15 -13.39
N ILE A 76 30.95 31.00 -13.40
CA ILE A 76 31.35 30.13 -12.31
C ILE A 76 32.57 30.75 -11.61
N PRO A 77 32.64 30.80 -10.26
CA PRO A 77 33.91 30.81 -9.56
C PRO A 77 34.22 29.40 -9.06
N GLU A 78 35.21 28.80 -9.72
CA GLU A 78 36.03 27.68 -9.28
C GLU A 78 36.75 28.07 -7.98
N VAL A 79 36.54 27.31 -6.89
CA VAL A 79 37.36 27.41 -5.67
C VAL A 79 37.97 26.05 -5.36
N GLU A 80 39.14 25.90 -5.96
CA GLU A 80 40.37 25.28 -5.48
C GLU A 80 40.30 24.53 -4.13
N SER A 81 40.56 23.24 -4.26
CA SER A 81 40.98 22.27 -3.26
C SER A 81 42.10 22.79 -2.33
N LYS A 82 41.90 22.64 -1.02
CA LYS A 82 43.01 22.56 -0.06
C LYS A 82 42.90 21.27 0.74
N ASP A 83 43.88 20.41 0.49
CA ASP A 83 44.31 19.31 1.35
C ASP A 83 44.32 19.72 2.82
N LEU A 84 43.68 18.91 3.66
CA LEU A 84 43.98 18.85 5.07
C LEU A 84 44.29 17.40 5.46
N GLU A 85 45.44 17.30 6.11
CA GLU A 85 46.25 16.12 6.34
C GLU A 85 45.56 15.03 7.17
N LEU A 86 45.77 13.79 6.72
CA LEU A 86 45.54 12.56 7.47
C LEU A 86 46.23 12.61 8.84
N THR A 87 45.44 12.81 9.90
CA THR A 87 45.87 12.48 11.26
C THR A 87 45.17 11.20 11.68
N LYS A 88 45.92 10.09 11.68
CA LYS A 88 45.52 8.81 12.28
C LYS A 88 45.28 9.03 13.78
N ASN A 89 44.02 9.03 14.20
CA ASN A 89 43.65 8.70 15.56
C ASN A 89 42.76 7.46 15.57
N ASN A 90 43.37 6.38 16.05
CA ASN A 90 42.76 5.07 16.21
C ASN A 90 41.91 5.11 17.48
N THR A 91 40.64 5.52 17.37
CA THR A 91 39.67 5.39 18.44
C THR A 91 38.52 4.55 17.91
N ILE A 92 38.38 3.36 18.49
CA ILE A 92 37.30 2.41 18.26
C ILE A 92 35.99 3.10 18.62
N ILE A 93 35.28 3.58 17.61
CA ILE A 93 33.87 3.94 17.71
C ILE A 93 33.15 2.94 16.83
N LYS A 94 32.31 2.15 17.50
CA LYS A 94 31.40 1.19 16.88
C LYS A 94 30.52 2.01 15.93
N GLU A 95 30.79 1.89 14.64
CA GLU A 95 30.07 2.50 13.56
C GLU A 95 28.69 1.82 13.48
N GLU A 96 27.73 2.36 14.23
CA GLU A 96 26.34 2.26 13.82
C GLU A 96 26.25 3.06 12.52
N ALA A 97 26.21 2.34 11.40
CA ALA A 97 25.94 2.89 10.10
C ALA A 97 24.61 3.67 10.17
N ILE A 98 24.71 4.99 10.21
CA ILE A 98 23.60 5.87 9.93
C ILE A 98 23.39 5.75 8.42
N VAL A 99 22.49 4.85 8.03
CA VAL A 99 22.05 4.73 6.64
C VAL A 99 21.28 6.01 6.32
N GLU A 100 21.92 6.95 5.63
CA GLU A 100 21.25 8.12 5.05
C GLU A 100 20.08 7.65 4.18
N PRO A 101 18.96 8.40 4.13
CA PRO A 101 17.82 8.03 3.31
C PRO A 101 18.17 8.24 1.85
N SER A 102 18.71 7.23 1.16
CA SER A 102 18.92 7.33 -0.28
C SER A 102 17.63 6.95 -1.00
N LEU A 103 16.84 7.94 -1.41
CA LEU A 103 15.77 7.75 -2.41
C LEU A 103 16.28 7.08 -3.70
N THR A 104 17.59 7.15 -3.92
CA THR A 104 18.31 6.45 -4.99
C THR A 104 18.13 4.92 -4.92
N SER A 105 18.01 4.31 -3.73
CA SER A 105 17.91 2.85 -3.60
C SER A 105 16.63 2.30 -4.25
N VAL A 106 15.49 2.97 -4.05
CA VAL A 106 14.21 2.53 -4.58
C VAL A 106 14.12 2.73 -6.09
N GLN A 107 14.69 3.81 -6.63
CA GLN A 107 14.76 3.99 -8.07
C GLN A 107 15.70 2.97 -8.72
N GLU A 108 16.81 2.59 -8.09
CA GLU A 108 17.69 1.54 -8.60
C GLU A 108 17.01 0.17 -8.55
N GLU A 109 16.25 -0.13 -7.49
CA GLU A 109 15.59 -1.43 -7.33
C GLU A 109 14.41 -1.64 -8.29
N TYR A 110 13.61 -0.58 -8.53
CA TYR A 110 12.35 -0.67 -9.27
C TYR A 110 12.31 0.13 -10.57
N GLY A 111 13.35 0.92 -10.86
CA GLY A 111 13.42 1.78 -12.04
C GLY A 111 13.97 1.10 -13.29
N GLU A 112 14.50 -0.11 -13.18
CA GLU A 112 15.08 -0.83 -14.34
C GLU A 112 14.19 -1.96 -14.87
N SER A 113 13.26 -2.47 -14.07
CA SER A 113 12.44 -3.63 -14.42
C SER A 113 10.96 -3.41 -14.10
N GLU A 114 10.09 -4.14 -14.79
CA GLU A 114 8.67 -4.16 -14.47
C GLU A 114 8.44 -4.86 -13.13
N PHE A 115 7.55 -4.32 -12.30
CA PHE A 115 7.24 -4.88 -10.99
C PHE A 115 5.75 -4.75 -10.70
N GLN A 116 5.25 -5.59 -9.79
CA GLN A 116 3.86 -5.51 -9.37
C GLN A 116 3.71 -4.63 -8.13
N ALA A 117 2.69 -3.78 -8.11
CA ALA A 117 2.32 -3.00 -6.93
C ALA A 117 0.86 -3.26 -6.53
N LEU A 118 0.61 -3.29 -5.23
CA LEU A 118 -0.70 -3.40 -4.63
C LEU A 118 -1.28 -2.00 -4.44
N PHE A 119 -2.47 -1.79 -4.98
CA PHE A 119 -3.21 -0.55 -4.82
C PHE A 119 -4.23 -0.71 -3.71
N PHE A 120 -4.29 0.26 -2.81
CA PHE A 120 -5.26 0.32 -1.74
C PHE A 120 -5.73 1.74 -1.50
N GLU A 121 -6.89 1.87 -0.89
CA GLU A 121 -7.55 3.14 -0.61
C GLU A 121 -7.55 3.44 0.88
N VAL A 122 -7.29 4.71 1.19
CA VAL A 122 -7.45 5.26 2.53
C VAL A 122 -7.91 6.71 2.46
N ALA A 123 -8.97 7.07 3.17
CA ALA A 123 -9.53 8.40 3.22
C ALA A 123 -9.77 9.04 1.84
N GLY A 124 -10.20 8.24 0.84
CA GLY A 124 -10.36 8.69 -0.55
C GLY A 124 -9.05 8.93 -1.31
N LEU A 125 -7.90 8.51 -0.77
CA LEU A 125 -6.60 8.53 -1.44
C LEU A 125 -6.18 7.12 -1.81
N THR A 126 -5.78 6.94 -3.07
CA THR A 126 -5.16 5.69 -3.52
C THR A 126 -3.65 5.74 -3.30
N LEU A 127 -3.12 4.67 -2.72
CA LEU A 127 -1.69 4.45 -2.49
C LEU A 127 -1.27 3.13 -3.13
N ALA A 128 0.00 3.04 -3.50
CA ALA A 128 0.59 1.84 -4.08
C ALA A 128 1.83 1.40 -3.30
N VAL A 129 1.91 0.11 -2.99
CA VAL A 129 3.09 -0.52 -2.35
C VAL A 129 3.62 -1.63 -3.27
N PRO A 130 4.92 -1.65 -3.60
CA PRO A 130 5.52 -2.75 -4.35
C PRO A 130 5.30 -4.10 -3.66
N LEU A 131 4.87 -5.12 -4.40
CA LEU A 131 4.62 -6.46 -3.83
C LEU A 131 5.90 -7.10 -3.26
N LYS A 132 7.07 -6.74 -3.79
CA LYS A 132 8.37 -7.23 -3.30
C LYS A 132 8.67 -6.76 -1.87
N SER A 133 8.17 -5.58 -1.49
CA SER A 133 8.32 -5.00 -0.15
C SER A 133 7.03 -5.12 0.68
N LEU A 134 6.03 -5.86 0.21
CA LEU A 134 4.81 -6.14 0.95
C LEU A 134 5.07 -7.30 1.91
N GLY A 135 4.89 -7.07 3.22
CA GLY A 135 5.04 -8.14 4.21
C GLY A 135 3.83 -9.06 4.23
N GLY A 136 2.64 -8.47 4.22
CA GLY A 136 1.40 -9.20 4.35
C GLY A 136 0.19 -8.28 4.42
N ILE A 137 -0.99 -8.90 4.33
CA ILE A 137 -2.27 -8.21 4.45
C ILE A 137 -3.09 -8.97 5.48
N HIS A 138 -3.55 -8.27 6.49
CA HIS A 138 -4.35 -8.81 7.58
C HIS A 138 -5.69 -8.08 7.64
N GLN A 139 -6.74 -8.78 8.05
CA GLN A 139 -7.99 -8.11 8.41
C GLN A 139 -7.78 -7.37 9.73
N LEU A 140 -8.35 -6.17 9.84
CA LEU A 140 -8.26 -5.39 11.06
C LEU A 140 -8.95 -6.13 12.21
N GLY A 141 -8.20 -6.36 13.28
CA GLY A 141 -8.69 -6.95 14.52
C GLY A 141 -8.78 -5.93 15.65
N GLU A 142 -8.77 -6.42 16.89
CA GLU A 142 -8.75 -5.56 18.07
C GLU A 142 -7.41 -4.82 18.19
N VAL A 143 -7.48 -3.48 18.23
CA VAL A 143 -6.30 -2.62 18.37
C VAL A 143 -6.26 -2.06 19.78
N THR A 144 -5.19 -2.38 20.52
CA THR A 144 -4.94 -1.83 21.85
C THR A 144 -4.18 -0.51 21.73
N GLN A 145 -4.83 0.60 22.08
CA GLN A 145 -4.20 1.91 22.04
C GLN A 145 -3.16 2.08 23.16
N LEU A 146 -2.03 2.70 22.83
CA LEU A 146 -0.97 3.03 23.80
C LEU A 146 -0.93 4.55 24.04
N PHE A 147 -0.91 4.94 25.32
CA PHE A 147 -0.79 6.33 25.72
C PHE A 147 0.64 6.85 25.57
N GLY A 148 0.79 8.14 25.27
CA GLY A 148 2.10 8.78 25.12
C GLY A 148 2.82 8.50 23.80
N LYS A 149 2.16 7.80 22.86
CA LYS A 149 2.63 7.65 21.48
C LYS A 149 2.13 8.81 20.61
N PRO A 150 2.81 9.07 19.48
CA PRO A 150 2.36 10.06 18.53
C PRO A 150 0.94 9.79 18.01
N LYS A 151 0.31 10.84 17.52
CA LYS A 151 -1.09 10.85 17.12
C LYS A 151 -1.44 9.91 15.96
N TRP A 152 -0.50 9.64 15.07
CA TRP A 152 -0.63 8.68 13.97
C TRP A 152 -0.51 7.22 14.42
N PHE A 153 -0.02 6.97 15.64
CA PHE A 153 0.05 5.62 16.18
C PHE A 153 -1.31 5.25 16.75
N LYS A 154 -2.04 4.36 16.07
CA LYS A 154 -3.38 3.94 16.50
C LYS A 154 -3.30 2.97 17.68
N GLY A 155 -2.31 2.07 17.69
CA GLY A 155 -2.15 1.09 18.75
C GLY A 155 -1.33 -0.13 18.32
N VAL A 156 -1.53 -1.23 19.02
CA VAL A 156 -0.93 -2.53 18.71
C VAL A 156 -2.04 -3.55 18.50
N MET A 157 -1.95 -4.29 17.40
CA MET A 157 -2.83 -5.42 17.08
C MET A 157 -2.06 -6.72 17.29
N LEU A 158 -2.66 -7.69 17.96
CA LEU A 158 -2.10 -9.03 18.06
C LEU A 158 -2.66 -9.87 16.92
N ASN A 159 -1.80 -10.31 16.01
CA ASN A 159 -2.16 -11.23 14.95
C ASN A 159 -1.50 -12.58 15.20
N ARG A 160 -2.28 -13.59 15.60
CA ARG A 160 -1.79 -14.91 16.03
C ARG A 160 -0.81 -14.77 17.21
N GLU A 161 0.49 -14.87 16.97
CA GLU A 161 1.56 -14.75 17.96
C GLU A 161 2.45 -13.51 17.73
N GLU A 162 2.15 -12.73 16.68
CA GLU A 162 2.93 -11.56 16.28
C GLU A 162 2.24 -10.27 16.74
N LYS A 163 3.04 -9.33 17.27
CA LYS A 163 2.58 -8.01 17.67
C LYS A 163 2.84 -7.03 16.55
N LEU A 164 1.77 -6.49 15.96
CA LEU A 164 1.84 -5.53 14.87
C LEU A 164 1.50 -4.14 15.39
N ASN A 165 2.38 -3.19 15.16
CA ASN A 165 2.18 -1.78 15.43
C ASN A 165 1.30 -1.17 14.34
N VAL A 166 0.17 -0.59 14.75
CA VAL A 166 -0.86 -0.09 13.85
C VAL A 166 -0.70 1.42 13.66
N VAL A 167 -0.53 1.83 12.42
CA VAL A 167 -0.39 3.22 11.98
C VAL A 167 -1.67 3.68 11.31
N ASP A 168 -2.19 4.82 11.75
CA ASP A 168 -3.29 5.52 11.10
C ASP A 168 -2.79 6.20 9.82
N THR A 169 -2.96 5.50 8.69
CA THR A 169 -2.40 5.92 7.41
C THR A 169 -3.02 7.21 6.89
N ALA A 170 -4.32 7.45 7.12
CA ALA A 170 -4.96 8.71 6.72
C ALA A 170 -4.31 9.89 7.45
N ARG A 171 -4.13 9.75 8.77
CA ARG A 171 -3.50 10.79 9.59
C ARG A 171 -2.03 10.98 9.25
N TRP A 172 -1.32 9.89 8.98
CA TRP A 172 0.09 9.93 8.62
C TRP A 172 0.30 10.61 7.27
N VAL A 173 -0.42 10.19 6.23
CA VAL A 173 -0.20 10.69 4.87
C VAL A 173 -0.75 12.11 4.68
N MET A 174 -1.86 12.46 5.33
CA MET A 174 -2.50 13.77 5.21
C MET A 174 -2.94 14.34 6.57
N PRO A 175 -1.99 14.74 7.44
CA PRO A 175 -2.32 15.28 8.76
C PRO A 175 -3.18 16.55 8.69
N GLU A 176 -2.96 17.40 7.68
CA GLU A 176 -3.68 18.67 7.48
C GLU A 176 -5.17 18.48 7.12
N LYS A 177 -5.51 17.36 6.48
CA LYS A 177 -6.88 17.06 6.04
C LYS A 177 -7.63 16.17 7.02
N TYR A 178 -6.95 15.72 8.07
CA TYR A 178 -7.51 14.83 9.08
C TYR A 178 -8.41 15.62 10.04
N THR A 179 -9.71 15.59 9.76
CA THR A 179 -10.76 16.22 10.60
C THR A 179 -11.47 15.17 11.45
N PRO A 180 -12.07 15.54 12.59
CA PRO A 180 -12.84 14.58 13.41
C PRO A 180 -14.01 13.96 12.63
N GLU A 181 -14.64 14.71 11.74
CA GLU A 181 -15.70 14.18 10.86
C GLU A 181 -15.18 13.15 9.87
N LEU A 182 -13.92 13.28 9.42
CA LEU A 182 -13.29 12.28 8.57
C LEU A 182 -12.99 11.03 9.39
N GLU A 183 -12.41 11.18 10.58
CA GLU A 183 -12.12 10.06 11.48
C GLU A 183 -13.35 9.17 11.75
N GLU A 184 -14.53 9.77 11.94
CA GLU A 184 -15.78 9.02 12.14
C GLU A 184 -16.29 8.31 10.88
N LYS A 185 -15.88 8.76 9.68
CA LYS A 185 -16.28 8.18 8.40
C LYS A 185 -15.33 7.10 7.91
N LEU A 186 -14.09 7.06 8.41
CA LEU A 186 -13.09 6.10 7.98
C LEU A 186 -13.47 4.70 8.47
N ASP A 187 -13.60 3.77 7.53
CA ASP A 187 -13.90 2.37 7.82
C ASP A 187 -12.70 1.50 7.47
N TYR A 188 -11.75 1.46 8.41
CA TYR A 188 -10.55 0.65 8.27
C TYR A 188 -10.88 -0.84 8.37
N GLN A 189 -10.65 -1.58 7.28
CA GLN A 189 -10.93 -3.02 7.23
C GLN A 189 -9.66 -3.87 7.19
N TYR A 190 -8.54 -3.29 6.76
CA TYR A 190 -7.30 -4.00 6.50
C TYR A 190 -6.10 -3.36 7.19
N LEU A 191 -5.13 -4.19 7.54
CA LEU A 191 -3.80 -3.80 8.00
C LEU A 191 -2.75 -4.38 7.04
N ILE A 192 -2.02 -3.50 6.37
CA ILE A 192 -1.00 -3.86 5.39
C ILE A 192 0.38 -3.76 6.05
N THR A 193 1.08 -4.88 6.21
CA THR A 193 2.43 -4.91 6.78
C THR A 193 3.49 -4.69 5.71
N LEU A 194 4.57 -4.04 6.13
CA LEU A 194 5.63 -3.55 5.25
C LEU A 194 6.94 -4.33 5.46
N GLY A 195 7.35 -5.10 4.46
CA GLY A 195 8.51 -6.01 4.54
C GLY A 195 8.44 -6.92 5.77
N ASP A 196 9.57 -7.10 6.44
CA ASP A 196 9.68 -7.87 7.69
C ASP A 196 9.48 -6.99 8.95
N SER A 197 8.99 -5.75 8.78
CA SER A 197 8.80 -4.83 9.90
C SER A 197 7.54 -5.17 10.70
N PRO A 198 7.51 -4.85 12.02
CA PRO A 198 6.29 -5.00 12.81
C PRO A 198 5.26 -3.91 12.52
N TRP A 199 5.47 -3.05 11.51
CA TRP A 199 4.60 -1.91 11.22
C TRP A 199 3.52 -2.28 10.20
N GLY A 200 2.29 -1.88 10.51
CA GLY A 200 1.12 -2.07 9.66
C GLY A 200 0.42 -0.74 9.37
N LEU A 201 0.12 -0.51 8.10
CA LEU A 201 -0.67 0.62 7.61
C LEU A 201 -2.15 0.24 7.57
N LEU A 202 -3.00 1.08 8.16
CA LEU A 202 -4.44 0.93 8.06
C LEU A 202 -4.93 1.27 6.64
N ALA A 203 -5.77 0.42 6.09
CA ALA A 203 -6.39 0.60 4.78
C ALA A 203 -7.90 0.32 4.85
N GLU A 204 -8.69 1.05 4.08
CA GLU A 204 -10.14 0.84 4.01
C GLU A 204 -10.47 -0.25 3.00
N ASN A 205 -9.91 -0.16 1.79
CA ASN A 205 -10.18 -1.10 0.70
C ASN A 205 -8.90 -1.50 -0.02
N LEU A 206 -8.85 -2.77 -0.45
CA LEU A 206 -7.83 -3.28 -1.37
C LEU A 206 -8.40 -3.24 -2.79
N ILE A 207 -7.68 -2.65 -3.73
CA ILE A 207 -8.18 -2.44 -5.09
C ILE A 207 -7.75 -3.62 -5.96
N ASN A 208 -6.51 -3.62 -6.42
CA ASN A 208 -5.93 -4.70 -7.23
C ASN A 208 -4.41 -4.63 -7.21
N ASN A 209 -3.77 -5.69 -7.68
CA ASN A 209 -2.36 -5.65 -8.08
C ASN A 209 -2.29 -5.27 -9.57
N ILE A 210 -1.33 -4.41 -9.93
CA ILE A 210 -1.05 -4.02 -11.31
C ILE A 210 0.45 -4.11 -11.54
N THR A 211 0.85 -4.63 -12.70
CA THR A 211 2.23 -4.57 -13.18
C THR A 211 2.52 -3.16 -13.68
N LEU A 212 3.48 -2.49 -13.04
CA LEU A 212 3.97 -1.17 -13.39
C LEU A 212 5.27 -1.28 -14.16
N LYS A 213 5.39 -0.47 -15.22
CA LYS A 213 6.66 -0.24 -15.90
C LYS A 213 7.36 0.97 -15.28
N PRO A 214 8.69 1.04 -15.33
CA PRO A 214 9.42 2.23 -14.85
C PRO A 214 8.95 3.54 -15.51
N GLU A 215 8.49 3.47 -16.76
CA GLU A 215 7.96 4.61 -17.51
C GLU A 215 6.62 5.14 -16.96
N ASP A 216 5.84 4.29 -16.29
CA ASP A 216 4.55 4.65 -15.71
C ASP A 216 4.71 5.49 -14.43
N ILE A 217 5.93 5.53 -13.89
CA ILE A 217 6.25 6.16 -12.62
C ILE A 217 7.07 7.42 -12.87
N LYS A 218 6.62 8.52 -12.28
CA LYS A 218 7.43 9.72 -12.13
C LYS A 218 8.18 9.64 -10.80
N TRP A 219 9.41 9.14 -10.86
CA TRP A 219 10.33 9.05 -9.72
C TRP A 219 10.68 10.44 -9.18
N ARG A 220 10.94 10.51 -7.87
CA ARG A 220 11.39 11.74 -7.21
C ARG A 220 12.90 11.75 -7.10
N VAL A 221 13.50 12.84 -7.58
CA VAL A 221 14.96 12.98 -7.68
C VAL A 221 15.58 13.61 -6.43
N ASN A 222 14.79 14.35 -5.64
CA ASN A 222 15.26 15.02 -4.42
C ASN A 222 14.41 14.65 -3.22
N GLY A 223 15.08 14.43 -2.08
CA GLY A 223 14.50 14.30 -0.75
C GLY A 223 13.73 15.56 -0.37
N GLY A 224 12.47 15.65 -0.81
CA GLY A 224 11.56 16.71 -0.39
C GLY A 224 10.88 16.39 0.94
N LYS A 225 9.89 17.20 1.32
CA LYS A 225 9.09 17.10 2.55
C LYS A 225 8.40 15.74 2.85
N ARG A 226 8.59 14.68 2.06
CA ARG A 226 7.93 13.38 2.22
C ARG A 226 8.91 12.27 1.82
N PRO A 227 9.84 11.86 2.70
CA PRO A 227 10.85 10.86 2.36
C PRO A 227 10.26 9.47 2.06
N TRP A 228 9.07 9.15 2.57
CA TRP A 228 8.34 7.90 2.30
C TRP A 228 7.70 7.81 0.89
N LEU A 229 7.75 8.86 0.07
CA LEU A 229 7.12 8.88 -1.25
C LEU A 229 8.20 8.70 -2.32
N ALA A 230 8.25 7.51 -2.93
CA ALA A 230 9.20 7.15 -3.99
C ALA A 230 8.88 7.86 -5.32
N GLY A 231 7.59 7.94 -5.67
CA GLY A 231 7.15 8.44 -6.96
C GLY A 231 5.65 8.60 -7.08
N VAL A 232 5.21 9.08 -8.24
CA VAL A 232 3.79 9.19 -8.60
C VAL A 232 3.51 8.34 -9.84
N ILE A 233 2.49 7.49 -9.77
CA ILE A 233 2.07 6.64 -10.89
C ILE A 233 1.17 7.47 -11.80
N LYS A 234 1.55 7.62 -13.06
CA LYS A 234 0.94 8.55 -14.02
C LYS A 234 -0.51 8.17 -14.37
N GLU A 235 -0.77 6.89 -14.62
CA GLU A 235 -2.11 6.44 -15.08
C GLU A 235 -3.19 6.62 -14.01
N LYS A 236 -2.85 6.33 -12.75
CA LYS A 236 -3.78 6.35 -11.61
C LYS A 236 -3.67 7.61 -10.75
N MET A 237 -2.68 8.46 -11.02
CA MET A 237 -2.38 9.67 -10.25
C MET A 237 -2.23 9.40 -8.74
N CYS A 238 -1.68 8.24 -8.39
CA CYS A 238 -1.52 7.81 -7.01
C CYS A 238 -0.05 7.79 -6.58
N ALA A 239 0.16 7.80 -5.27
CA ALA A 239 1.50 7.81 -4.68
C ALA A 239 2.07 6.39 -4.56
N LEU A 240 3.32 6.22 -4.99
CA LEU A 240 4.11 5.01 -4.75
C LEU A 240 4.90 5.18 -3.45
N ILE A 241 4.68 4.25 -2.52
CA ILE A 241 5.32 4.26 -1.20
C ILE A 241 6.74 3.68 -1.31
N ASP A 242 7.69 4.42 -0.75
CA ASP A 242 9.03 3.96 -0.41
C ASP A 242 8.96 3.25 0.95
N VAL A 243 9.01 1.91 0.92
CA VAL A 243 8.82 1.09 2.12
C VAL A 243 10.00 1.21 3.08
N GLU A 244 11.23 1.28 2.57
CA GLU A 244 12.44 1.37 3.41
C GLU A 244 12.46 2.68 4.18
N ASN A 245 12.27 3.80 3.47
CA ASN A 245 12.24 5.11 4.11
C ASN A 245 11.04 5.27 5.04
N LEU A 246 9.87 4.72 4.68
CA LEU A 246 8.70 4.74 5.56
C LEU A 246 8.94 3.99 6.86
N ASN A 247 9.50 2.77 6.80
CA ASN A 247 9.82 1.98 7.99
C ASN A 247 10.80 2.72 8.90
N ARG A 248 11.83 3.35 8.31
CA ARG A 248 12.82 4.14 9.05
C ARG A 248 12.19 5.32 9.80
N LEU A 249 11.26 6.04 9.17
CA LEU A 249 10.53 7.14 9.83
C LEU A 249 9.68 6.63 11.01
N LEU A 250 8.99 5.50 10.80
CA LEU A 250 8.15 4.89 11.83
C LEU A 250 8.97 4.41 13.03
N GLU A 251 10.13 3.81 12.79
CA GLU A 251 11.06 3.38 13.84
C GLU A 251 11.62 4.55 14.65
N GLN A 252 11.92 5.67 13.99
CA GLN A 252 12.39 6.89 14.64
C GLN A 252 11.24 7.67 15.33
N GLY A 253 9.99 7.32 15.04
CA GLY A 253 8.80 7.99 15.57
C GLY A 253 8.60 9.40 15.01
N LEU A 254 9.22 9.70 13.86
CA LEU A 254 9.11 10.97 13.14
C LEU A 254 7.79 11.04 12.37
N ASP A 255 7.23 12.22 12.15
CA ASP A 255 6.04 12.37 11.31
C ASP A 255 6.38 12.22 9.81
N SER A 256 5.34 12.04 8.99
CA SER A 256 5.47 11.83 7.54
C SER A 256 6.13 12.96 6.74
N GLN A 257 6.38 14.10 7.39
CA GLN A 257 7.00 15.28 6.78
C GLN A 257 8.42 15.59 7.27
N GLU A 258 8.90 14.86 8.27
CA GLU A 258 10.17 15.14 8.93
C GLU A 258 11.32 14.39 8.24
N GLN A 259 12.51 14.99 8.27
CA GLN A 259 13.76 14.45 7.71
C GLN A 259 14.84 14.40 8.79
#